data_AF-A0A7R9QN18-F1
#
_entry.id   AF-A0A7R9QN18-F1
#
_cell.length_a   1.000
_cell.length_b   1.000
_cell.length_c   1.000
_cell.angle_alpha   90.00
_cell.angle_beta   90.00
_cell.angle_gamma   90.00
#
_symmetry.space_group_name_H-M   'P 1'
#
loop_
_entity.id
_entity.type
_entity.pdbx_description
1 polymer ?
#
loop_
_entity_poly.entity_id
_entity_poly.type
_entity_poly.pdbx_seq_one_letter_code
_entity_poly.pdbx_strand_id
1 'polypeptide(L)'
;MKKETIVADIDTQTMTNICQFVVKNFGLVGINSRNNLLQTPLHIASCIGNQNLVKLLIDFGADISAVDRNIENAIHLAVKYGNSNCLEALVSKCSDNNALNALNINGLSPLHLCVECGHESAHD
;
A
#
# COMPACT_ATOMS: atom_id res chain seq x y z
N MET A 1 -7.89 31.20 -18.76
CA MET A 1 -8.76 30.00 -18.73
C MET A 1 -7.90 28.76 -18.85
N LYS A 2 -7.42 28.20 -17.73
CA LYS A 2 -6.82 26.86 -17.70
C LYS A 2 -7.93 25.90 -17.29
N LYS A 3 -8.07 24.81 -18.05
CA LYS A 3 -9.16 23.83 -17.97
C LYS A 3 -9.36 23.37 -16.52
N GLU A 4 -10.53 23.73 -15.97
CA GLU A 4 -11.13 23.06 -14.83
C GLU A 4 -11.38 21.61 -15.23
N THR A 5 -10.41 20.74 -14.94
CA THR A 5 -10.64 19.31 -14.96
C THR A 5 -11.26 19.00 -13.61
N ILE A 6 -12.59 18.94 -13.60
CA ILE A 6 -13.42 18.51 -12.48
C ILE A 6 -13.24 16.99 -12.33
N VAL A 7 -12.04 16.54 -12.00
CA VAL A 7 -11.92 15.26 -11.29
C VAL A 7 -12.26 15.66 -9.87
N ALA A 8 -13.49 15.41 -9.46
CA ALA A 8 -13.88 15.59 -8.08
C ALA A 8 -12.82 14.91 -7.21
N ASP A 9 -12.14 15.70 -6.39
CA ASP A 9 -11.42 15.20 -5.23
C ASP A 9 -12.43 14.37 -4.44
N ILE A 10 -12.50 13.06 -4.71
CA ILE A 10 -13.06 12.14 -3.74
C ILE A 10 -12.04 12.21 -2.63
N ASP A 11 -12.30 13.09 -1.67
CA ASP A 11 -11.37 13.33 -0.59
C ASP A 11 -11.04 11.97 0.05
N THR A 12 -9.78 11.80 0.45
CA THR A 12 -9.28 10.53 0.99
C THR A 12 -10.12 10.05 2.18
N GLN A 13 -10.83 10.95 2.86
CA GLN A 13 -11.76 10.62 3.94
C GLN A 13 -13.04 9.96 3.42
N THR A 14 -13.64 10.46 2.34
CA THR A 14 -14.83 9.90 1.69
C THR A 14 -14.55 8.48 1.20
N MET A 15 -13.41 8.24 0.55
CA MET A 15 -13.03 6.89 0.12
C MET A 15 -12.78 5.96 1.31
N THR A 16 -12.11 6.47 2.36
CA THR A 16 -11.89 5.71 3.60
C THR A 16 -13.21 5.33 4.27
N ASN A 17 -14.19 6.23 4.29
CA ASN A 17 -15.51 5.99 4.88
C ASN A 17 -16.29 4.92 4.10
N ILE A 18 -16.20 4.91 2.76
CA ILE A 18 -16.82 3.87 1.93
C ILE A 18 -16.13 2.52 2.19
N CYS A 19 -14.80 2.46 2.22
CA CYS A 19 -14.08 1.25 2.56
C CYS A 19 -14.44 0.72 3.96
N GLN A 20 -14.54 1.61 4.96
CA GLN A 20 -15.01 1.26 6.30
C GLN A 20 -16.43 0.68 6.26
N PHE A 21 -17.32 1.30 5.51
CA PHE A 21 -18.70 0.83 5.36
C PHE A 21 -18.73 -0.56 4.72
N VAL A 22 -17.96 -0.78 3.65
CA VAL A 22 -17.92 -2.09 2.96
C VAL A 22 -17.37 -3.17 3.89
N VAL A 23 -16.22 -2.94 4.52
CA VAL A 23 -15.59 -3.93 5.41
C VAL A 23 -16.45 -4.21 6.66
N LYS A 24 -17.13 -3.20 7.22
CA LYS A 24 -18.01 -3.38 8.40
C LYS A 24 -19.34 -4.06 8.05
N ASN A 25 -19.97 -3.75 6.92
CA ASN A 25 -21.31 -4.25 6.59
C ASN A 25 -21.31 -5.56 5.82
N PHE A 26 -20.26 -5.86 5.05
CA PHE A 26 -20.16 -7.10 4.27
C PHE A 26 -19.17 -8.11 4.90
N GLY A 27 -18.63 -7.80 6.08
CA GLY A 27 -17.66 -8.62 6.81
C GLY A 27 -16.23 -8.50 6.27
N LEU A 28 -15.30 -9.30 6.82
CA LEU A 28 -13.91 -9.43 6.33
C LEU A 28 -13.79 -10.00 4.91
N VAL A 29 -14.92 -10.11 4.19
CA VAL A 29 -15.01 -10.68 2.85
C VAL A 29 -14.17 -9.84 1.90
N GLY A 30 -13.05 -10.41 1.48
CA GLY A 30 -12.17 -9.83 0.49
C GLY A 30 -11.07 -8.91 0.99
N ILE A 31 -10.81 -8.85 2.31
CA ILE A 31 -9.67 -8.07 2.88
C ILE A 31 -8.33 -8.47 2.25
N ASN A 32 -8.20 -9.75 1.86
CA ASN A 32 -7.04 -10.32 1.15
C ASN A 32 -7.38 -10.78 -0.27
N SER A 33 -8.50 -10.33 -0.85
CA SER A 33 -8.82 -10.64 -2.26
C SER A 33 -7.77 -10.06 -3.19
N ARG A 34 -7.54 -10.76 -4.31
CA ARG A 34 -6.46 -10.43 -5.24
C ARG A 34 -7.03 -10.11 -6.60
N ASN A 35 -6.59 -9.00 -7.20
CA ASN A 35 -6.91 -8.67 -8.59
C ASN A 35 -6.04 -9.50 -9.57
N ASN A 36 -6.14 -9.23 -10.88
CA ASN A 36 -5.38 -9.94 -11.91
C ASN A 36 -3.85 -9.73 -11.84
N LEU A 37 -3.41 -8.69 -11.13
CA LEU A 37 -2.00 -8.42 -10.82
C LEU A 37 -1.59 -9.03 -9.48
N LEU A 38 -2.47 -9.84 -8.89
CA LEU A 38 -2.30 -10.45 -7.59
C LEU A 38 -2.20 -9.44 -6.43
N GLN A 39 -2.66 -8.21 -6.62
CA GLN A 39 -2.63 -7.18 -5.60
C GLN A 39 -3.82 -7.31 -4.65
N THR A 40 -3.55 -7.20 -3.36
CA THR A 40 -4.57 -7.06 -2.31
C THR A 40 -4.99 -5.60 -2.13
N PRO A 41 -6.12 -5.31 -1.45
CA PRO A 41 -6.46 -3.95 -1.04
C PRO A 41 -5.32 -3.22 -0.33
N LEU A 42 -4.51 -3.94 0.46
CA LEU A 42 -3.36 -3.36 1.15
C LEU A 42 -2.26 -2.89 0.19
N HIS A 43 -1.96 -3.66 -0.86
CA HIS A 43 -1.01 -3.24 -1.91
C HIS A 43 -1.45 -1.92 -2.55
N ILE A 44 -2.74 -1.83 -2.90
CA ILE A 44 -3.32 -0.66 -3.55
C ILE A 44 -3.28 0.55 -2.62
N ALA A 45 -3.66 0.38 -1.35
CA ALA A 45 -3.60 1.46 -0.35
C ALA A 45 -2.18 1.99 -0.13
N SER A 46 -1.19 1.10 -0.08
CA SER A 46 0.23 1.43 0.05
C SER A 46 0.82 2.12 -1.18
N CYS A 47 0.35 1.78 -2.38
CA CYS A 47 0.73 2.43 -3.63
C CYS A 47 0.13 3.85 -3.75
N ILE A 48 -1.14 4.03 -3.38
CA ILE A 48 -1.83 5.33 -3.42
C ILE A 48 -1.32 6.28 -2.32
N GLY A 49 -0.76 5.75 -1.23
CA GLY A 49 -0.27 6.56 -0.12
C GLY A 49 -1.33 6.91 0.92
N ASN A 50 -2.47 6.21 0.93
CA ASN A 50 -3.54 6.45 1.90
C ASN A 50 -3.26 5.73 3.22
N GLN A 51 -2.57 6.42 4.14
CA GLN A 51 -2.20 5.88 5.46
C GLN A 51 -3.42 5.43 6.29
N ASN A 52 -4.53 6.16 6.21
CA ASN A 52 -5.75 5.82 6.98
C ASN A 52 -6.34 4.50 6.50
N LEU A 53 -6.36 4.29 5.18
CA LEU A 53 -6.81 3.03 4.60
C LEU A 53 -5.86 1.88 4.92
N VAL A 54 -4.54 2.11 4.90
CA VAL A 54 -3.54 1.11 5.32
C VAL A 54 -3.78 0.68 6.78
N LYS A 55 -3.90 1.63 7.71
CA LYS A 55 -4.19 1.35 9.13
C LYS A 55 -5.47 0.56 9.28
N LEU A 56 -6.53 1.00 8.61
CA LEU A 56 -7.82 0.33 8.62
C LEU A 56 -7.69 -1.13 8.15
N LEU A 57 -7.11 -1.35 6.98
CA LEU A 57 -6.99 -2.71 6.41
C LEU A 57 -6.20 -3.63 7.35
N ILE A 58 -5.11 -3.15 7.95
CA ILE A 58 -4.32 -3.91 8.92
C ILE A 58 -5.12 -4.23 10.18
N ASP A 59 -5.85 -3.25 10.74
CA ASP A 59 -6.69 -3.46 11.93
C ASP A 59 -7.83 -4.47 11.66
N PHE A 60 -8.24 -4.63 10.41
CA PHE A 60 -9.17 -5.66 9.95
C PHE A 60 -8.48 -6.97 9.50
N GLY A 61 -7.19 -7.15 9.75
CA GLY A 61 -6.48 -8.41 9.51
C GLY A 61 -6.00 -8.61 8.07
N ALA A 62 -5.72 -7.53 7.34
CA ALA A 62 -5.03 -7.63 6.05
C ALA A 62 -3.65 -8.28 6.21
N ASP A 63 -3.33 -9.18 5.28
CA ASP A 63 -2.05 -9.87 5.25
C ASP A 63 -0.95 -8.96 4.68
N ILE A 64 -0.03 -8.54 5.56
CA ILE A 64 1.14 -7.71 5.22
C ILE A 64 2.18 -8.51 4.43
N SER A 65 2.20 -9.84 4.58
CA SER A 65 3.14 -10.74 3.89
C SER A 65 2.70 -11.11 2.48
N ALA A 66 1.44 -10.82 2.12
CA ALA A 66 0.95 -11.01 0.76
C ALA A 66 1.85 -10.24 -0.22
N VAL A 67 2.24 -10.91 -1.29
CA VAL A 67 3.04 -10.34 -2.39
C VAL A 67 2.19 -10.17 -3.63
N ASP A 68 2.55 -9.34 -4.60
CA ASP A 68 1.86 -9.22 -5.89
C ASP A 68 2.52 -10.09 -6.98
N ARG A 69 2.22 -9.84 -8.26
CA ARG A 69 2.83 -10.56 -9.41
C ARG A 69 4.36 -10.38 -9.48
N ASN A 70 4.89 -9.27 -8.97
CA ASN A 70 6.32 -8.98 -8.95
C ASN A 70 6.99 -9.50 -7.67
N ILE A 71 6.27 -10.29 -6.86
CA ILE A 71 6.74 -10.72 -5.53
C ILE A 71 6.95 -9.48 -4.62
N GLU A 72 6.30 -8.35 -4.91
CA GLU A 72 6.38 -7.13 -4.09
C GLU A 72 5.24 -7.17 -3.07
N ASN A 73 5.56 -7.08 -1.79
CA ASN A 73 4.54 -6.87 -0.75
C ASN A 73 4.17 -5.39 -0.60
N ALA A 74 3.21 -5.09 0.27
CA ALA A 74 2.77 -3.72 0.54
C ALA A 74 3.90 -2.76 0.98
N ILE A 75 4.94 -3.28 1.64
CA ILE A 75 6.10 -2.50 2.10
C ILE A 75 6.98 -2.11 0.91
N HIS A 76 7.26 -3.04 -0.02
CA HIS A 76 7.97 -2.73 -1.26
C HIS A 76 7.28 -1.59 -2.02
N LEU A 77 5.95 -1.67 -2.16
CA LEU A 77 5.17 -0.64 -2.85
C LEU A 77 5.22 0.70 -2.11
N ALA A 78 5.07 0.71 -0.78
CA ALA A 78 5.18 1.94 -0.01
C ALA A 78 6.53 2.64 -0.20
N VAL A 79 7.63 1.88 -0.27
CA VAL A 79 8.98 2.43 -0.55
C VAL A 79 9.09 2.93 -1.99
N LYS A 80 8.70 2.09 -2.96
CA LYS A 80 8.79 2.37 -4.40
C LYS A 80 8.04 3.64 -4.81
N TYR A 81 6.93 3.94 -4.15
CA TYR A 81 6.12 5.14 -4.40
C TYR A 81 6.41 6.29 -3.42
N GLY A 82 7.41 6.16 -2.54
CA GLY A 82 7.79 7.24 -1.60
C GLY A 82 6.78 7.54 -0.49
N ASN A 83 5.87 6.60 -0.21
CA ASN A 83 4.77 6.78 0.75
C ASN A 83 5.21 6.52 2.19
N SER A 84 6.06 7.41 2.73
CA SER A 84 6.65 7.31 4.08
C SER A 84 5.63 7.09 5.20
N ASN A 85 4.49 7.79 5.17
CA ASN A 85 3.42 7.65 6.17
C ASN A 85 2.78 6.24 6.14
N CYS A 86 2.63 5.66 4.96
CA CYS A 86 2.13 4.29 4.82
C CYS A 86 3.18 3.27 5.28
N LEU A 87 4.46 3.51 4.96
CA LEU A 87 5.57 2.69 5.43
C LEU A 87 5.60 2.64 6.97
N GLU A 88 5.50 3.79 7.63
CA GLU A 88 5.45 3.86 9.10
C GLU A 88 4.26 3.06 9.68
N ALA A 89 3.08 3.18 9.06
CA ALA A 89 1.89 2.43 9.48
C ALA A 89 2.06 0.90 9.28
N LEU A 90 2.69 0.48 8.18
CA LEU A 90 2.98 -0.93 7.93
C LEU A 90 4.00 -1.48 8.92
N VAL A 91 5.13 -0.77 9.11
CA VAL A 91 6.23 -1.20 9.98
C VAL A 91 5.78 -1.26 11.44
N SER A 92 5.04 -0.26 11.92
CA SER A 92 4.56 -0.22 13.32
C SER A 92 3.60 -1.37 13.67
N LYS A 93 2.94 -1.96 12.68
CA LYS A 93 2.02 -3.09 12.86
C LYS A 93 2.59 -4.42 12.40
N CYS A 94 3.74 -4.41 11.72
CA CYS A 94 4.43 -5.60 11.28
C CYS A 94 5.08 -6.26 12.50
N SER A 95 4.46 -7.31 13.04
CA SER A 95 5.00 -8.07 14.17
C SER A 95 6.10 -9.05 13.76
N ASP A 96 6.23 -9.33 12.45
CA ASP A 96 7.18 -10.29 11.90
C ASP A 96 8.09 -9.63 10.86
N ASN A 97 9.40 -9.64 11.11
CA ASN A 97 10.41 -9.01 10.25
C ASN A 97 10.54 -9.67 8.87
N ASN A 98 9.87 -10.80 8.64
CA ASN A 98 9.89 -11.51 7.36
C ASN A 98 9.42 -10.63 6.19
N ALA A 99 8.37 -9.82 6.37
CA ALA A 99 7.88 -8.94 5.30
C ALA A 99 8.85 -7.77 5.00
N LEU A 100 9.62 -7.33 6.00
CA LEU A 100 10.61 -6.25 5.85
C LEU A 100 11.86 -6.70 5.09
N ASN A 101 12.17 -7.99 5.13
CA ASN A 101 13.33 -8.58 4.46
C ASN A 101 12.96 -9.42 3.23
N ALA A 102 11.67 -9.48 2.87
CA ALA A 102 11.21 -10.20 1.70
C ALA A 102 11.89 -9.65 0.44
N LEU A 103 12.19 -10.53 -0.51
CA LEU A 103 12.80 -10.17 -1.78
C LEU A 103 11.74 -10.18 -2.88
N ASN A 104 11.74 -9.15 -3.72
CA ASN A 104 10.92 -9.13 -4.93
C ASN A 104 11.51 -10.02 -6.03
N ILE A 105 10.87 -10.02 -7.21
CA ILE A 105 11.31 -10.78 -8.40
C ILE A 105 12.76 -10.50 -8.83
N ASN A 106 13.28 -9.31 -8.53
CA ASN A 106 14.64 -8.90 -8.85
C ASN A 106 15.64 -9.26 -7.74
N GLY A 107 15.21 -9.94 -6.66
CA GLY A 107 16.05 -10.22 -5.50
C GLY A 107 16.28 -8.98 -4.62
N LEU A 108 15.44 -7.95 -4.74
CA LEU A 108 15.57 -6.69 -4.00
C LEU A 108 14.67 -6.69 -2.77
N SER A 109 15.23 -6.30 -1.63
CA SER A 109 14.45 -6.02 -0.42
C SER A 109 13.86 -4.62 -0.49
N PRO A 110 12.87 -4.27 0.37
CA PRO A 110 12.41 -2.89 0.50
C PRO A 110 13.56 -1.91 0.77
N LEU A 111 14.59 -2.33 1.51
CA LEU A 111 15.76 -1.49 1.77
C LEU A 111 16.63 -1.30 0.51
N HIS A 112 16.80 -2.33 -0.33
CA HIS A 112 17.48 -2.17 -1.62
C HIS A 112 16.74 -1.14 -2.50
N LEU A 113 15.41 -1.22 -2.58
CA LEU A 113 14.59 -0.27 -3.32
C LEU A 113 14.70 1.16 -2.78
N CYS A 114 14.81 1.33 -1.46
CA CYS A 114 14.99 2.66 -0.85
C CYS A 114 16.25 3.36 -1.36
N VAL A 115 17.36 2.62 -1.47
CA VAL A 115 18.63 3.15 -2.00
C VAL A 115 18.51 3.44 -3.50
N GLU A 116 17.87 2.56 -4.27
CA GLU A 116 17.67 2.73 -5.71
C GLU A 116 16.79 3.95 -6.04
N CYS A 117 15.62 4.08 -5.40
CA CYS A 117 14.71 5.20 -5.59
C CYS A 117 15.23 6.53 -5.00
N GLY A 118 16.05 6.45 -3.93
CA GLY A 118 16.73 7.61 -3.35
C GLY A 118 17.79 8.22 -4.27
N HIS A 119 18.34 7.44 -5.20
CA HIS A 119 19.25 7.93 -6.24
C HIS A 119 18.50 8.61 -7.40
N GLU A 120 17.30 8.13 -7.77
CA GLU A 120 16.49 8.76 -8.83
C GLU A 120 15.95 10.13 -8.42
N SER A 121 15.60 10.32 -7.14
CA SER A 121 15.08 11.60 -6.63
C SER A 121 16.12 12.71 -6.46
N ALA A 122 17.41 12.40 -6.63
CA ALA A 122 18.50 13.38 -6.59
C ALA A 122 18.87 13.96 -7.98
N HIS A 123 18.17 13.56 -9.04
CA HIS A 123 18.43 13.97 -10.42
C HIS A 123 17.45 14.98 -11.02
N ASP A 124 16.52 15.54 -10.23
CA ASP A 124 15.61 16.62 -10.66
C ASP A 124 16.09 18.03 -10.22
#